data_AF-A0A951UGU9-F1
#
_entry.id   AF-A0A951UGU9-F1
#
_cell.length_a   1.000
_cell.length_b   1.000
_cell.length_c   1.000
_cell.angle_alpha   90.00
_cell.angle_beta   90.00
_cell.angle_gamma   90.00
#
_symmetry.space_group_name_H-M   'P 1'
#
loop_
_entity.id
_entity.type
_entity.pdbx_description
1 polymer ?
#
loop_
_entity_poly.entity_id
_entity_poly.type
_entity_poly.pdbx_seq_one_letter_code
_entity_poly.pdbx_strand_id
1 'polypeptide(L)' 'MPDNIILLFQPPHSPQLNPIEQVWQYTKRRLRWLLPKNLDDLRAALYAEIGKLTKSIIASIARRQYILEALSVASF' A
#
# COMPACT_ATOMS: atom_id res chain seq x y z
N MET A 1 23.38 -4.68 0.56
CA MET A 1 21.99 -4.66 0.04
C MET A 1 22.02 -5.27 -1.35
N PRO A 2 20.99 -6.02 -1.77
CA PRO A 2 20.90 -6.54 -3.14
C PRO A 2 20.84 -5.41 -4.17
N ASP A 3 21.47 -5.58 -5.33
CA ASP A 3 21.52 -4.55 -6.39
C ASP A 3 20.14 -4.24 -7.01
N ASN A 4 19.15 -5.10 -6.78
CA ASN A 4 17.78 -4.96 -7.26
C ASN A 4 16.83 -4.29 -6.25
N ILE A 5 17.35 -3.65 -5.20
CA ILE A 5 16.56 -2.93 -4.20
C ILE A 5 16.95 -1.46 -4.18
N ILE A 6 15.97 -0.58 -4.41
CA ILE A 6 16.13 0.88 -4.31
C ILE A 6 15.52 1.33 -2.98
N LEU A 7 16.27 2.11 -2.22
CA LEU A 7 15.77 2.76 -1.01
C LEU A 7 15.18 4.12 -1.37
N LEU A 8 13.91 4.32 -1.01
CA LEU A 8 13.25 5.61 -1.11
C LEU A 8 13.19 6.25 0.28
N PHE A 9 13.62 7.51 0.37
CA PHE A 9 13.53 8.25 1.62
C PHE A 9 12.07 8.45 2.04
N GLN A 10 11.76 8.14 3.30
CA GLN A 10 10.47 8.39 3.92
C GLN A 10 10.65 9.38 5.07
N PRO A 11 10.08 10.59 4.98
CA PRO A 11 10.22 11.57 6.05
C PRO A 11 9.44 11.13 7.30
N PRO A 12 9.93 11.48 8.50
CA PRO A 12 9.24 11.18 9.75
C PRO A 12 7.88 11.87 9.81
N HIS A 13 6.93 11.25 10.53
CA HIS A 13 5.58 11.78 10.77
C HIS A 13 4.79 12.19 9.52
N SER A 14 5.09 11.60 8.36
CA SER A 14 4.48 11.96 7.08
C SER A 14 3.74 10.79 6.42
N PRO A 15 2.68 10.24 7.05
CA PRO A 15 1.95 9.07 6.55
C PRO A 15 1.35 9.30 5.16
N GLN A 16 0.98 10.53 4.81
CA GLN A 16 0.46 10.93 3.49
C GLN A 16 1.43 10.68 2.33
N LEU A 17 2.73 10.60 2.64
CA LEU A 17 3.76 10.29 1.67
C LEU A 17 3.99 8.78 1.56
N ASN A 18 3.79 7.99 2.62
CA ASN A 18 4.02 6.56 2.58
C ASN A 18 2.93 5.80 1.81
N PRO A 19 3.21 5.20 0.62
CA PRO A 19 2.16 4.63 -0.25
C PRO A 19 1.37 3.49 0.37
N ILE A 20 1.98 2.74 1.30
CA ILE A 20 1.30 1.64 2.00
C ILE A 20 0.08 2.14 2.80
N GLU A 21 0.12 3.38 3.30
CA GLU A 21 -1.00 3.98 4.04
C GLU A 21 -2.24 4.14 3.16
N GLN A 22 -2.07 4.36 1.85
CA GLN A 22 -3.20 4.45 0.93
C GLN A 22 -3.80 3.08 0.63
N VAL A 23 -2.96 2.06 0.50
CA VAL A 23 -3.41 0.67 0.38
C VAL A 23 -4.18 0.27 1.64
N TRP A 24 -3.70 0.67 2.83
CA TRP A 24 -4.40 0.46 4.08
C TRP A 24 -5.71 1.23 4.17
N GLN A 25 -5.74 2.50 3.77
CA GLN A 25 -6.95 3.30 3.75
C GLN A 25 -8.01 2.67 2.83
N TYR A 26 -7.61 2.24 1.63
CA TYR A 26 -8.46 1.56 0.66
C TYR A 26 -9.06 0.27 1.23
N THR A 27 -8.21 -0.55 1.86
CA THR A 27 -8.60 -1.84 2.44
C THR A 27 -9.52 -1.64 3.66
N LYS A 28 -9.16 -0.75 4.59
CA LYS A 28 -9.97 -0.42 5.77
C LYS A 28 -11.34 0.11 5.38
N ARG A 29 -11.45 0.91 4.32
CA ARG A 29 -12.75 1.42 3.84
C ARG A 29 -13.69 0.31 3.40
N ARG A 30 -13.16 -0.80 2.86
CA ARG A 30 -13.93 -1.97 2.41
C ARG A 30 -14.33 -2.89 3.57
N LEU A 31 -13.51 -2.94 4.61
CA LEU A 31 -13.75 -3.75 5.80
C LEU A 31 -14.49 -2.99 6.92
N ARG A 32 -14.78 -1.69 6.75
CA ARG A 32 -15.24 -0.79 7.83
C ARG A 32 -16.53 -1.22 8.55
N TRP A 33 -17.33 -2.08 7.94
CA TRP A 33 -18.60 -2.56 8.49
C TRP A 33 -18.55 -4.04 8.89
N LEU A 34 -17.39 -4.67 8.77
CA LEU A 34 -17.19 -6.04 9.21
C LEU A 34 -17.09 -6.08 10.74
N LEU A 35 -17.83 -6.99 11.36
CA LEU A 35 -17.73 -7.29 12.79
C LEU A 35 -17.27 -8.75 12.96
N PRO A 36 -15.96 -9.04 12.83
CA PRO A 36 -15.43 -10.40 12.96
C PRO A 36 -15.56 -10.88 14.41
N LYS A 37 -15.88 -12.17 14.61
CA LYS A 37 -16.07 -12.74 15.96
C LYS A 37 -14.75 -13.14 16.60
N ASN A 38 -13.73 -13.41 15.79
CA ASN A 38 -12.40 -13.80 16.19
C ASN A 38 -11.35 -13.28 15.18
N LEU A 39 -10.07 -13.53 15.46
CA LEU A 39 -8.97 -13.09 14.59
C LEU A 39 -8.92 -13.85 13.26
N ASP A 40 -9.41 -15.08 13.20
CA ASP A 40 -9.41 -15.88 11.98
C ASP A 40 -10.43 -15.34 10.97
N ASP A 41 -11.61 -14.93 11.44
CA ASP A 41 -12.62 -14.24 10.63
C ASP A 41 -12.05 -12.94 10.02
N LEU A 42 -11.36 -12.15 10.84
CA LEU A 42 -10.71 -10.91 10.39
C LEU A 42 -9.63 -11.21 9.35
N ARG A 43 -8.79 -12.22 9.60
CA ARG A 43 -7.70 -12.61 8.69
C ARG A 43 -8.26 -13.10 7.35
N ALA A 44 -9.30 -13.92 7.37
CA ALA A 44 -9.97 -14.41 6.17
C ALA A 44 -10.54 -13.26 5.34
N ALA A 45 -11.27 -12.34 5.97
CA ALA A 45 -11.80 -11.16 5.29
C ALA A 45 -10.71 -10.24 4.73
N LEU A 46 -9.62 -10.06 5.48
CA LEU A 46 -8.47 -9.28 5.04
C LEU A 46 -7.80 -9.91 3.82
N TYR A 47 -7.54 -11.22 3.83
CA TYR A 47 -6.98 -11.92 2.68
C TYR A 47 -7.90 -11.87 1.47
N ALA A 48 -9.21 -12.00 1.67
CA ALA A 48 -10.18 -11.89 0.59
C ALA A 48 -10.17 -10.49 -0.06
N GLU A 49 -10.05 -9.40 0.72
CA GLU A 49 -9.97 -8.05 0.17
C GLU A 49 -8.60 -7.74 -0.46
N ILE A 50 -7.49 -8.15 0.17
CA ILE A 50 -6.15 -7.98 -0.41
C ILE A 50 -6.01 -8.78 -1.71
N GLY A 51 -6.57 -9.99 -1.78
CA GLY A 51 -6.54 -10.83 -2.98
C GLY A 51 -7.26 -10.22 -4.19
N LYS A 52 -8.10 -9.20 -3.99
CA LYS A 52 -8.76 -8.45 -5.08
C LYS A 52 -7.89 -7.31 -5.62
N LEU A 53 -6.77 -6.98 -4.98
CA LEU A 53 -5.90 -5.88 -5.40
C LEU A 53 -5.06 -6.29 -6.61
N THR A 54 -5.44 -5.78 -7.77
CA THR A 54 -4.65 -5.93 -9.01
C THR A 54 -3.53 -4.89 -9.07
N LYS A 55 -2.54 -5.11 -9.95
CA LYS A 55 -1.49 -4.10 -10.23
C LYS A 55 -2.09 -2.75 -10.62
N SER A 56 -3.17 -2.73 -11.41
CA SER A 56 -3.83 -1.48 -11.82
C SER A 56 -4.52 -0.76 -10.66
N ILE A 57 -5.15 -1.50 -9.73
CA ILE A 57 -5.75 -0.92 -8.52
C ILE A 57 -4.64 -0.35 -7.61
N ILE A 58 -3.57 -1.12 -7.37
CA ILE A 58 -2.45 -0.66 -6.54
C ILE A 58 -1.83 0.61 -7.16
N ALA A 59 -1.59 0.61 -8.47
CA ALA A 59 -1.07 1.77 -9.17
C ALA A 59 -2.00 2.99 -9.04
N SER A 60 -3.32 2.83 -9.14
CA SER A 60 -4.25 3.96 -9.06
C SER A 60 -4.32 4.60 -7.67
N ILE A 61 -4.11 3.84 -6.59
CA ILE A 61 -4.21 4.34 -5.21
C ILE A 61 -2.85 4.75 -4.60
N ALA A 62 -1.77 4.05 -4.97
CA ALA A 62 -0.45 4.21 -4.37
C ALA A 62 0.52 5.05 -5.21
N ARG A 63 0.20 5.35 -6.48
CA ARG A 63 1.04 6.20 -7.33
C ARG A 63 1.20 7.59 -6.71
N ARG A 64 2.43 8.08 -6.71
CA ARG A 64 2.82 9.41 -6.22
C ARG A 64 3.87 10.01 -7.14
N GLN A 65 3.75 11.31 -7.40
CA GLN A 65 4.65 12.01 -8.29
C GLN A 65 6.10 11.94 -7.80
N TYR A 66 6.33 12.16 -6.50
CA TYR A 66 7.68 12.13 -5.90
C TYR A 66 8.38 10.76 -6.05
N ILE A 67 7.62 9.66 -6.09
CA ILE A 67 8.19 8.31 -6.30
C ILE A 67 8.65 8.16 -7.75
N LEU A 68 7.84 8.63 -8.69
CA LEU A 68 8.19 8.59 -10.11
C LEU A 68 9.42 9.46 -10.41
N GLU A 69 9.51 10.62 -9.77
CA GLU A 69 10.68 11.51 -9.87
C GLU A 69 11.93 10.85 -9.28
N ALA A 70 11.82 10.25 -8.09
CA ALA A 70 12.94 9.53 -7.47
C ALA A 70 13.44 8.35 -8.33
N LEU A 71 12.53 7.62 -8.97
CA LEU A 71 12.89 6.52 -9.88
C LEU A 71 13.53 7.03 -11.17
N SER A 72 13.03 8.13 -11.74
CA SER A 72 13.60 8.74 -12.95
C SER A 72 15.03 9.23 -12.73
N VAL A 73 15.33 9.81 -11.56
CA VAL A 73 16.70 10.24 -11.20
C VAL A 73 17.62 9.05 -10.96
N ALA A 74 17.09 7.94 -10.44
CA ALA A 74 17.84 6.71 -10.23
C ALA A 74 18.16 5.95 -11.55
N SER A 75 17.81 6.51 -12.71
CA SER A 75 18.02 5.93 -14.05
C SER A 75 17.25 4.62 -14.31
N PHE A 76 16.00 4.54 -13.81
CA PHE A 76 15.06 3.45 -14.07
C PHE A 76 13.85 3.90 -14.90
#